data_AF-D4K799-F1
#
_entry.id   AF-D4K799-F1
#
_cell.length_a   1.000
_cell.length_b   1.000
_cell.length_c   1.000
_cell.angle_alpha   90.00
_cell.angle_beta   90.00
_cell.angle_gamma   90.00
#
_symmetry.space_group_name_H-M   'P 1'
#
loop_
_entity.id
_entity.type
_entity.pdbx_description
1 polymer ?
#
loop_
_entity_poly.entity_id
_entity_poly.type
_entity_poly.pdbx_seq_one_letter_code
_entity_poly.pdbx_strand_id
1 'polypeptide(L)'
;MRHFDELDKRLDYIEFRQELLFENTDLTRLLFEYEIDRKQYKKIMDLMEAYRKKLDNKESVNHGTFETEMFRIVPECHEDYHMCEYIARAFMDEHRWEEVFPALYGDMPKYKFLKSENG
;
A
#
# COMPACT_ATOMS: atom_id res chain seq x y z
N MET A 1 6.74 -17.92 32.86
CA MET A 1 5.81 -16.79 33.07
C MET A 1 6.07 -15.81 31.93
N ARG A 2 5.51 -16.05 30.73
CA ARG A 2 4.39 -15.27 30.14
C ARG A 2 4.40 -13.79 30.51
N HIS A 3 5.12 -12.97 29.76
CA HIS A 3 4.77 -11.57 29.44
C HIS A 3 5.69 -10.91 28.36
N PHE A 4 6.30 -11.66 27.45
CA PHE A 4 7.17 -11.06 26.40
C PHE A 4 6.41 -10.76 25.11
N ASP A 5 5.42 -11.57 24.72
CA ASP A 5 4.73 -11.41 23.42
C ASP A 5 4.07 -10.04 23.20
N GLU A 6 3.59 -9.38 24.26
CA GLU A 6 2.98 -8.05 24.15
C GLU A 6 4.02 -6.94 24.13
N LEU A 7 5.11 -7.11 24.91
CA LEU A 7 6.25 -6.19 24.89
C LEU A 7 6.99 -6.26 23.56
N ASP A 8 7.20 -7.46 23.02
CA ASP A 8 7.85 -7.68 21.73
C ASP A 8 7.02 -7.10 20.58
N LYS A 9 5.69 -7.25 20.62
CA LYS A 9 4.79 -6.61 19.63
C LYS A 9 4.85 -5.09 19.72
N ARG A 10 4.84 -4.53 20.93
CA ARG A 10 4.94 -3.08 21.13
C ARG A 10 6.32 -2.56 20.71
N LEU A 11 7.38 -3.33 20.96
CA LEU A 11 8.73 -2.99 20.55
C LEU A 11 8.87 -3.01 19.03
N ASP A 12 8.43 -4.08 18.35
CA ASP A 12 8.42 -4.16 16.88
C ASP A 12 7.61 -3.01 16.25
N TYR A 13 6.47 -2.66 16.84
CA TYR A 13 5.67 -1.51 16.40
C TYR A 13 6.46 -0.20 16.54
N ILE A 14 7.10 0.06 17.68
CA ILE A 14 7.89 1.28 17.91
C ILE A 14 9.13 1.33 17.01
N GLU A 15 9.86 0.22 16.87
CA GLU A 15 11.03 0.10 16.00
C GLU A 15 10.65 0.36 14.55
N PHE A 16 9.55 -0.23 14.07
CA PHE A 16 9.06 0.03 12.73
C PHE A 16 8.68 1.50 12.54
N ARG A 17 7.99 2.11 13.51
CA ARG A 17 7.67 3.55 13.47
C ARG A 17 8.93 4.43 13.40
N GLN A 18 10.01 4.04 14.08
CA GLN A 18 11.29 4.73 14.01
C GLN A 18 11.98 4.58 12.65
N GLU A 19 11.95 3.38 12.07
CA GLU A 19 12.44 3.12 10.71
C GLU A 19 11.73 4.02 9.69
N LEU A 20 10.39 4.08 9.75
CA LEU A 20 9.59 4.91 8.84
C LEU A 20 9.96 6.40 8.93
N LEU A 21 10.16 6.92 10.15
CA LEU A 21 10.58 8.30 10.40
C LEU A 21 12.00 8.59 9.91
N PHE A 22 12.89 7.59 9.95
CA PHE A 22 14.27 7.74 9.48
C PHE A 22 14.35 7.73 7.95
N GLU A 23 13.63 6.81 7.29
CA GLU A 23 13.56 6.72 5.83
C GLU A 23 12.88 7.97 5.23
N ASN A 24 11.81 8.45 5.86
CA ASN A 24 11.15 9.72 5.57
C ASN A 24 10.80 9.97 4.08
N THR A 25 10.43 8.90 3.37
CA THR A 25 9.89 8.98 2.00
C THR A 25 8.40 9.29 2.05
N ASP A 26 7.79 9.56 0.89
CA ASP A 26 6.35 9.80 0.82
C ASP A 26 5.56 8.53 1.19
N LEU A 27 6.03 7.35 0.80
CA LEU A 27 5.44 6.08 1.24
C LEU A 27 5.56 5.93 2.76
N THR A 28 6.75 6.11 3.34
CA THR A 28 6.96 5.82 4.77
C THR A 28 6.22 6.80 5.67
N ARG A 29 6.02 8.05 5.22
CA ARG A 29 5.14 9.02 5.86
C ARG A 29 3.69 8.56 5.85
N LEU A 30 3.17 8.10 4.71
CA LEU A 30 1.81 7.57 4.62
C LEU A 30 1.62 6.36 5.57
N LEU A 31 2.57 5.42 5.57
CA LEU A 31 2.52 4.27 6.48
C LEU A 31 2.50 4.72 7.96
N PHE A 32 3.24 5.76 8.29
CA PHE A 32 3.28 6.32 9.64
C PHE A 32 1.96 7.01 10.01
N GLU A 33 1.40 7.85 9.12
CA GLU A 33 0.16 8.60 9.35
C GLU A 33 -1.06 7.69 9.52
N TYR A 34 -1.13 6.61 8.72
CA TYR A 34 -2.19 5.61 8.80
C TYR A 34 -1.94 4.53 9.86
N GLU A 35 -0.91 4.70 10.70
CA GLU A 35 -0.54 3.78 11.78
C GLU A 35 -0.34 2.32 11.33
N ILE A 36 0.07 2.12 10.07
CA ILE A 36 0.24 0.79 9.48
C ILE A 36 1.39 0.07 10.18
N ASP A 37 1.14 -1.13 10.70
CA ASP A 37 2.16 -1.95 11.33
C ASP A 37 3.00 -2.74 10.30
N ARG A 38 4.12 -3.30 10.74
CA ARG A 38 5.05 -4.04 9.87
C ARG A 38 4.38 -5.23 9.16
N LYS A 39 3.44 -5.92 9.84
CA LYS A 39 2.73 -7.09 9.28
C LYS A 39 1.72 -6.66 8.24
N GLN A 40 1.00 -5.57 8.49
CA GLN A 40 0.09 -4.96 7.53
C GLN A 40 0.87 -4.48 6.31
N TYR A 41 1.96 -3.75 6.49
CA TYR A 41 2.82 -3.31 5.39
C TYR A 41 3.32 -4.49 4.54
N LYS A 42 3.75 -5.58 5.17
CA LYS A 42 4.13 -6.80 4.43
C LYS A 42 2.98 -7.38 3.60
N LYS A 43 1.78 -7.45 4.16
CA LYS A 43 0.59 -7.92 3.43
C LYS A 43 0.20 -6.99 2.28
N ILE A 44 0.38 -5.68 2.44
CA ILE A 44 0.17 -4.69 1.38
C ILE A 44 1.16 -4.94 0.23
N MET A 45 2.44 -5.16 0.54
CA MET A 45 3.44 -5.52 -0.47
C MET A 45 3.09 -6.84 -1.18
N ASP A 46 2.64 -7.85 -0.44
CA ASP A 46 2.19 -9.12 -1.02
C ASP A 46 0.96 -8.91 -1.94
N LEU A 47 0.06 -7.99 -1.60
CA LEU A 47 -1.08 -7.61 -2.42
C LEU A 47 -0.63 -6.93 -3.72
N MET A 48 0.27 -5.94 -3.65
CA MET A 48 0.81 -5.26 -4.84
C MET A 48 1.46 -6.26 -5.80
N GLU A 49 2.26 -7.18 -5.26
CA GLU A 49 2.89 -8.26 -6.03
C GLU A 49 1.86 -9.21 -6.67
N ALA A 50 0.76 -9.51 -5.97
CA ALA A 50 -0.32 -10.30 -6.54
C ALA A 50 -1.00 -9.58 -7.72
N TYR A 51 -1.20 -8.26 -7.63
CA TYR A 51 -1.78 -7.48 -8.73
C TYR A 51 -0.84 -7.36 -9.93
N ARG A 52 0.47 -7.19 -9.71
CA ARG A 52 1.46 -7.28 -10.79
C ARG A 52 1.35 -8.61 -11.55
N LYS A 53 1.29 -9.73 -10.83
CA LYS A 53 1.13 -11.05 -11.47
C LYS A 53 -0.16 -11.19 -12.28
N LYS A 54 -1.27 -10.63 -11.78
CA LYS A 54 -2.53 -10.57 -12.55
C LYS A 54 -2.35 -9.80 -13.86
N LEU A 55 -1.65 -8.66 -13.81
CA LEU A 55 -1.37 -7.86 -15.01
C LEU A 55 -0.45 -8.59 -16.00
N ASP A 56 0.59 -9.27 -15.51
CA ASP A 56 1.47 -10.11 -16.34
C ASP A 56 0.68 -11.24 -17.05
N ASN A 57 -0.32 -11.79 -16.39
CA ASN A 57 -1.24 -12.78 -16.94
C ASN A 57 -2.33 -12.19 -17.86
N LYS A 58 -2.34 -10.87 -18.09
CA LYS A 58 -3.37 -10.14 -18.83
C LYS A 58 -4.77 -10.25 -18.21
N GLU A 59 -4.84 -10.47 -16.91
CA GLU A 59 -6.08 -10.44 -16.16
C GLU A 59 -6.53 -8.99 -15.93
N SER A 60 -7.84 -8.77 -15.91
CA SER A 60 -8.40 -7.47 -15.58
C SER A 60 -8.31 -7.21 -14.08
N VAL A 61 -7.83 -6.03 -13.69
CA VAL A 61 -7.78 -5.56 -12.30
C VAL A 61 -8.73 -4.38 -12.11
N ASN A 62 -9.23 -4.20 -10.89
CA ASN A 62 -10.18 -3.14 -10.55
C ASN A 62 -9.83 -2.55 -9.17
N HIS A 63 -9.82 -1.22 -9.07
CA HIS A 63 -9.61 -0.48 -7.82
C HIS A 63 -10.59 -0.89 -6.71
N GLY A 64 -11.87 -1.14 -7.00
CA GLY A 64 -12.84 -1.52 -5.97
C GLY A 64 -12.53 -2.86 -5.29
N THR A 65 -11.98 -3.84 -6.05
CA THR A 65 -11.51 -5.10 -5.47
C THR A 65 -10.23 -4.89 -4.66
N PHE A 66 -9.31 -4.08 -5.18
CA PHE A 66 -8.07 -3.74 -4.49
C PHE A 66 -8.33 -3.04 -3.15
N GLU A 67 -9.20 -2.05 -3.12
CA GLU A 67 -9.62 -1.33 -1.91
C GLU A 67 -10.26 -2.28 -0.89
N THR A 68 -11.13 -3.19 -1.34
CA THR A 68 -11.73 -4.20 -0.47
C THR A 68 -10.67 -5.11 0.17
N GLU A 69 -9.63 -5.49 -0.57
CA GLU A 69 -8.52 -6.30 -0.05
C GLU A 69 -7.63 -5.49 0.90
N MET A 70 -7.39 -4.21 0.61
CA MET A 70 -6.68 -3.28 1.49
C MET A 70 -7.40 -3.10 2.83
N PHE A 71 -8.72 -2.92 2.84
CA PHE A 71 -9.51 -2.80 4.08
C PHE A 71 -9.51 -4.08 4.92
N ARG A 72 -9.23 -5.25 4.32
CA ARG A 72 -9.02 -6.49 5.10
C ARG A 72 -7.65 -6.55 5.76
N ILE A 73 -6.67 -5.83 5.22
CA ILE A 73 -5.32 -5.74 5.77
C ILE A 73 -5.26 -4.64 6.84
N VAL A 74 -5.84 -3.48 6.55
CA VAL A 74 -5.90 -2.30 7.42
C VAL A 74 -7.36 -1.98 7.74
N PRO A 75 -8.02 -2.77 8.62
CA PRO A 75 -9.41 -2.55 8.99
C PRO A 75 -9.64 -1.22 9.73
N GLU A 76 -8.59 -0.65 10.33
CA GLU A 76 -8.62 0.62 11.05
C GLU A 76 -8.97 1.80 10.12
N CYS A 77 -8.66 1.68 8.83
CA CYS A 77 -8.91 2.70 7.80
C CYS A 77 -10.10 2.34 6.90
N HIS A 78 -11.06 1.57 7.42
CA HIS A 78 -12.26 1.18 6.69
C HIS A 78 -12.97 2.43 6.12
N GLU A 79 -13.34 2.37 4.84
CA GLU A 79 -13.96 3.47 4.05
C GLU A 79 -13.01 4.59 3.59
N ASP A 80 -11.74 4.61 4.01
CA ASP A 80 -10.76 5.54 3.45
C ASP A 80 -10.14 4.97 2.16
N TYR A 81 -10.84 5.18 1.04
CA TYR A 81 -10.31 4.80 -0.28
C TYR A 81 -9.12 5.67 -0.70
N HIS A 82 -8.98 6.88 -0.16
CA HIS A 82 -7.83 7.75 -0.44
C HIS A 82 -6.55 7.14 0.10
N MET A 83 -6.59 6.48 1.26
CA MET A 83 -5.45 5.69 1.77
C MET A 83 -4.96 4.69 0.72
N CYS A 84 -5.87 3.89 0.15
CA CYS A 84 -5.52 2.84 -0.80
C CYS A 84 -4.87 3.42 -2.06
N GLU A 85 -5.43 4.50 -2.56
CA GLU A 85 -4.93 5.24 -3.71
C GLU A 85 -3.56 5.88 -3.45
N TYR A 86 -3.38 6.56 -2.31
CA TYR A 86 -2.13 7.21 -1.95
C TYR A 86 -1.00 6.21 -1.75
N ILE A 87 -1.27 5.07 -1.11
CA ILE A 87 -0.28 4.01 -0.94
C ILE A 87 0.11 3.41 -2.30
N ALA A 88 -0.87 3.07 -3.14
CA ALA A 88 -0.59 2.52 -4.47
C ALA A 88 0.20 3.51 -5.34
N ARG A 89 -0.12 4.80 -5.25
CA ARG A 89 0.62 5.86 -5.94
C ARG A 89 2.04 6.01 -5.41
N ALA A 90 2.22 6.03 -4.09
CA ALA A 90 3.53 6.18 -3.47
C ALA A 90 4.47 5.01 -3.84
N PHE A 91 3.94 3.78 -3.97
CA PHE A 91 4.73 2.67 -4.51
C PHE A 91 5.18 2.93 -5.95
N MET A 92 4.30 3.40 -6.82
CA MET A 92 4.66 3.76 -8.20
C MET A 92 5.73 4.87 -8.24
N ASP A 93 5.55 5.93 -7.44
CA ASP A 93 6.50 7.05 -7.35
C ASP A 93 7.89 6.61 -6.83
N GLU A 94 7.96 5.51 -6.07
CA GLU A 94 9.20 4.85 -5.62
C GLU A 94 9.73 3.77 -6.58
N HIS A 95 9.22 3.69 -7.81
CA HIS A 95 9.61 2.69 -8.81
C HIS A 95 9.30 1.24 -8.43
N ARG A 96 8.21 1.02 -7.67
CA ARG A 96 7.77 -0.30 -7.19
C ARG A 96 6.37 -0.61 -7.70
N TRP A 97 6.23 -1.71 -8.44
CA TRP A 97 4.93 -2.11 -9.05
C TRP A 97 4.31 -0.96 -9.85
N GLU A 98 5.13 -0.26 -10.64
CA GLU A 98 4.77 0.96 -11.38
C GLU A 98 3.54 0.75 -12.28
N GLU A 99 3.34 -0.46 -12.78
CA GLU A 99 2.23 -0.86 -13.62
C GLU A 99 0.89 -1.00 -12.87
N VAL A 100 0.93 -1.25 -11.57
CA VAL A 100 -0.26 -1.55 -10.77
C VAL A 100 -1.13 -0.31 -10.57
N PHE A 101 -0.53 0.83 -10.22
CA PHE A 101 -1.30 2.06 -9.99
C PHE A 101 -2.03 2.57 -11.25
N PRO A 102 -1.40 2.71 -12.42
CA PRO A 102 -2.09 3.10 -13.65
C PRO A 102 -3.17 2.10 -14.07
N ALA A 103 -2.97 0.81 -13.82
CA ALA A 103 -3.98 -0.20 -14.13
C ALA A 103 -5.22 -0.11 -13.21
N LEU A 104 -5.03 0.23 -11.94
CA LEU A 104 -6.13 0.39 -10.98
C LEU A 104 -6.86 1.73 -11.12
N TYR A 105 -6.09 2.82 -11.23
CA TYR A 105 -6.57 4.19 -11.08
C TYR A 105 -6.43 5.07 -12.33
N GLY A 106 -5.72 4.60 -13.37
CA GLY A 106 -5.40 5.42 -14.55
C GLY A 106 -6.60 5.81 -15.43
N ASP A 107 -7.74 5.14 -15.28
CA ASP A 107 -9.00 5.52 -15.96
C ASP A 107 -9.77 6.62 -15.22
N MET A 108 -9.35 6.98 -14.00
CA MET A 108 -9.99 8.06 -13.27
C MET A 108 -9.71 9.41 -13.94
N PRO A 109 -10.70 10.33 -14.01
CA PRO A 109 -10.55 11.62 -14.67
C PRO A 109 -9.33 12.44 -14.20
N LYS A 110 -8.98 12.31 -12.91
CA LYS A 110 -7.82 12.96 -12.28
C LYS A 110 -6.45 12.42 -12.73
N TYR A 111 -6.39 11.23 -13.33
CA TYR A 111 -5.15 10.55 -13.70
C TYR A 111 -5.01 10.25 -15.20
N LYS A 112 -5.93 10.77 -16.02
CA LYS A 112 -5.90 10.57 -17.48
C LYS A 112 -4.60 10.99 -18.16
N PHE A 113 -3.84 11.93 -17.57
CA PHE A 113 -2.54 12.36 -18.09
C PHE A 113 -1.42 11.33 -17.90
N LEU A 114 -1.55 10.40 -16.94
CA LEU A 114 -0.55 9.35 -16.71
C LEU A 114 -0.58 8.27 -17.81
N LYS A 115 -1.71 8.10 -18.51
CA LYS A 115 -1.79 7.19 -19.67
C LYS A 115 -1.15 7.77 -20.93
N SER A 116 -0.93 9.09 -21.02
CA SER A 116 -0.32 9.72 -22.20
C SER A 116 1.20 9.69 -22.23
N GLU A 117 1.88 9.37 -21.12
CA GLU A 117 3.36 9.30 -21.08
C GLU A 117 3.92 7.90 -21.39
N ASN A 118 3.05 6.87 -21.47
CA ASN A 118 3.42 5.48 -21.76
C ASN A 118 2.95 5.00 -23.15
N GLY A 119 2.68 5.94 -24.08
CA GLY A 119 2.21 5.67 -25.45
C GLY A 119 3.31 5.78 -26.50
#